data_AF-A0A7V3BLZ6-F1
#
_entry.id   AF-A0A7V3BLZ6-F1
#
_cell.length_a   1.000
_cell.length_b   1.000
_cell.length_c   1.000
_cell.angle_alpha   90.00
_cell.angle_beta   90.00
_cell.angle_gamma   90.00
#
_symmetry.space_group_name_H-M   'P 1'
#
loop_
_entity.id
_entity.type
_entity.pdbx_description
1 polymer ?
#
loop_
_entity_poly.entity_id
_entity_poly.type
_entity_poly.pdbx_seq_one_letter_code
_entity_poly.pdbx_strand_id
1 'polypeptide(L)'
;MPGPYAENAYAIAEGQRLYRWFNCAGCHFRGGGGIGPPLMDEQWIYGSAPADIFATIVEGRPNGMPSFHGKLPDYQVWQLVAYVRSLSGLVTKDAIPGRSDHMSAQKPEPSKAAPSPRVVVMPTPSEQAR
;
A
#
# COMPACT_ATOMS: atom_id res chain seq x y z
N MET A 1 9.33 -18.94 -11.13
CA MET A 1 9.74 -17.65 -11.73
C MET A 1 8.83 -16.57 -11.16
N PRO A 2 9.34 -15.45 -10.64
CA PRO A 2 8.46 -14.32 -10.30
C PRO A 2 7.83 -13.85 -11.61
N GLY A 3 6.50 -13.86 -11.70
CA GLY A 3 5.80 -13.35 -12.89
C GLY A 3 6.19 -11.89 -13.16
N PRO A 4 5.89 -11.35 -14.36
CA PRO A 4 6.28 -10.00 -14.79
C PRO A 4 5.65 -8.84 -13.98
N TYR A 5 5.04 -9.12 -12.83
CA TYR A 5 4.36 -8.18 -11.94
C TYR A 5 5.08 -8.00 -10.61
N ALA A 6 6.38 -8.31 -10.64
CA ALA A 6 7.35 -8.10 -9.57
C ALA A 6 7.02 -6.81 -8.81
N GLU A 7 6.81 -7.01 -7.52
CA GLU A 7 6.55 -6.05 -6.46
C GLU A 7 6.91 -4.60 -6.85
N ASN A 8 5.99 -3.89 -7.50
CA ASN A 8 6.15 -2.48 -7.82
C ASN A 8 4.95 -1.69 -7.30
N ALA A 9 5.21 -0.43 -6.94
CA ALA A 9 4.22 0.43 -6.31
C ALA A 9 2.93 0.58 -7.12
N TYR A 10 3.03 0.54 -8.45
CA TYR A 10 1.87 0.61 -9.35
C TYR A 10 1.00 -0.66 -9.25
N ALA A 11 1.60 -1.84 -9.30
CA ALA A 11 0.88 -3.11 -9.18
C ALA A 11 0.21 -3.26 -7.81
N ILE A 12 0.86 -2.80 -6.74
CA ILE A 12 0.30 -2.79 -5.39
C ILE A 12 -0.90 -1.83 -5.30
N ALA A 13 -0.79 -0.62 -5.88
CA ALA A 13 -1.88 0.35 -5.89
C ALA A 13 -3.11 -0.17 -6.66
N GLU A 14 -2.91 -0.76 -7.85
CA GLU A 14 -4.03 -1.36 -8.59
C GLU A 14 -4.56 -2.62 -7.95
N GLY A 15 -3.71 -3.46 -7.38
CA GLY A 15 -4.13 -4.58 -6.55
C GLY A 15 -5.02 -4.14 -5.40
N GLN A 16 -4.70 -3.03 -4.73
CA GLN A 16 -5.54 -2.48 -3.67
C GLN A 16 -6.91 -2.02 -4.18
N ARG A 17 -6.96 -1.38 -5.37
CA ARG A 17 -8.22 -0.97 -6.00
C ARG A 17 -9.09 -2.18 -6.34
N LEU A 18 -8.51 -3.20 -6.96
CA LEU A 18 -9.18 -4.44 -7.31
C LEU A 18 -9.67 -5.19 -6.07
N TYR A 19 -8.87 -5.24 -5.02
CA TYR A 19 -9.21 -5.91 -3.76
C TYR A 19 -10.48 -5.33 -3.12
N ARG A 20 -10.67 -4.01 -3.23
CA ARG A 20 -11.92 -3.36 -2.82
C ARG A 20 -13.06 -3.62 -3.80
N TRP A 21 -12.79 -3.52 -5.10
CA TRP A 21 -13.80 -3.67 -6.16
C TRP A 21 -14.45 -5.05 -6.18
N PHE A 22 -13.65 -6.11 -6.02
CA PHE A 22 -14.12 -7.49 -6.02
C PHE A 22 -14.57 -7.98 -4.63
N ASN A 23 -14.76 -7.05 -3.68
CA ASN A 23 -15.23 -7.33 -2.33
C ASN A 23 -14.35 -8.35 -1.57
N CYS A 24 -13.05 -8.43 -1.89
CA CYS A 24 -12.11 -9.27 -1.14
C CYS A 24 -12.02 -8.80 0.32
N ALA A 25 -12.13 -7.49 0.53
CA ALA A 25 -12.20 -6.87 1.85
C ALA A 25 -13.42 -7.30 2.68
N GLY A 26 -14.50 -7.79 2.06
CA GLY A 26 -15.68 -8.26 2.78
C GLY A 26 -15.40 -9.52 3.60
N CYS A 27 -14.51 -10.39 3.12
CA CYS A 27 -14.18 -11.65 3.80
C CYS A 27 -12.82 -11.60 4.51
N HIS A 28 -11.83 -10.93 3.92
CA HIS A 28 -10.45 -10.87 4.42
C HIS A 28 -10.10 -9.52 5.06
N PHE A 29 -11.07 -8.59 5.18
CA PHE A 29 -10.88 -7.25 5.73
C PHE A 29 -9.66 -6.55 5.11
N ARG A 30 -8.82 -5.90 5.90
CA ARG A 30 -7.57 -5.29 5.42
C ARG A 30 -6.40 -6.28 5.37
N GLY A 31 -6.67 -7.59 5.32
CA GLY A 31 -5.68 -8.67 5.43
C GLY A 31 -5.60 -9.29 6.84
N GLY A 32 -6.27 -8.72 7.82
CA GLY A 32 -6.30 -9.23 9.20
C GLY A 32 -7.19 -10.46 9.42
N GLY A 33 -7.83 -10.97 8.36
CA GLY A 33 -8.74 -12.12 8.46
C GLY A 33 -10.11 -11.77 9.04
N GLY A 34 -11.04 -12.70 8.88
CA GLY A 34 -12.44 -12.55 9.27
C GLY A 34 -13.23 -13.81 8.92
N ILE A 35 -14.04 -13.74 7.85
CA ILE A 35 -14.68 -14.92 7.26
C ILE A 35 -13.61 -15.81 6.58
N GLY A 36 -12.67 -15.18 5.90
CA GLY A 36 -11.51 -15.82 5.32
C GLY A 36 -10.30 -15.76 6.26
N PRO A 37 -9.29 -16.63 6.04
CA PRO A 37 -8.06 -16.62 6.84
C PRO A 37 -7.31 -15.28 6.73
N PRO A 38 -6.52 -14.93 7.76
CA PRO A 38 -5.63 -13.78 7.69
C PRO A 38 -4.64 -13.94 6.55
N LEU A 39 -4.46 -12.86 5.78
CA LEU A 39 -3.49 -12.78 4.68
C LEU A 39 -2.21 -12.04 5.09
N MET A 40 -2.21 -11.45 6.28
CA MET A 40 -1.08 -10.75 6.87
C MET A 40 -0.15 -11.67 7.66
N ASP A 41 -0.64 -12.84 8.08
CA ASP A 41 0.11 -13.77 8.91
C ASP A 41 1.14 -14.59 8.12
N GLU A 42 2.12 -15.11 8.85
CA GLU A 42 3.15 -16.01 8.31
C GLU A 42 2.60 -17.43 8.02
N GLN A 43 1.39 -17.73 8.47
CA GLN A 43 0.77 -19.05 8.33
C GLN A 43 -0.10 -19.15 7.07
N TRP A 44 0.49 -19.65 5.99
CA TRP A 44 -0.19 -19.85 4.70
C TRP A 44 -0.71 -21.27 4.55
N ILE A 45 -2.02 -21.43 4.37
CA ILE A 45 -2.68 -22.74 4.23
C ILE A 45 -2.39 -23.38 2.86
N TYR A 46 -2.31 -22.55 1.82
CA TYR A 46 -2.17 -22.99 0.42
C TYR A 46 -0.83 -22.61 -0.22
N GLY A 47 0.15 -22.18 0.58
CA GLY A 47 1.44 -21.68 0.11
C GLY A 47 1.50 -20.15 0.00
N SER A 48 2.69 -19.60 0.18
CA SER A 48 2.99 -18.15 0.16
C SER A 48 3.67 -17.69 -1.12
N ALA A 49 3.99 -18.62 -2.04
CA ALA A 49 4.65 -18.25 -3.28
C ALA A 49 3.67 -17.47 -4.17
N PRO A 50 4.15 -16.53 -5.00
CA PRO A 50 3.28 -15.75 -5.88
C PRO A 50 2.37 -16.61 -6.77
N ALA A 51 2.88 -17.74 -7.24
CA ALA A 51 2.13 -18.69 -8.05
C ALA A 51 1.01 -19.39 -7.25
N ASP A 52 1.24 -19.70 -5.97
CA ASP A 52 0.25 -20.33 -5.11
C ASP A 52 -0.91 -19.39 -4.81
N ILE A 53 -0.60 -18.11 -4.56
CA ILE A 53 -1.60 -17.06 -4.35
C ILE A 53 -2.38 -16.81 -5.64
N PHE A 54 -1.71 -16.77 -6.79
CA PHE A 54 -2.36 -16.65 -8.09
C PHE A 54 -3.36 -17.80 -8.32
N ALA A 55 -2.92 -19.05 -8.15
CA ALA A 55 -3.77 -20.21 -8.30
C ALA A 55 -4.97 -20.16 -7.33
N THR A 56 -4.74 -19.75 -6.09
CA THR A 56 -5.79 -19.58 -5.07
C THR A 56 -6.86 -18.56 -5.49
N ILE A 57 -6.48 -17.44 -6.11
CA ILE A 57 -7.43 -16.43 -6.60
C ILE A 57 -8.16 -16.94 -7.84
N VAL A 58 -7.45 -17.54 -8.78
CA VAL A 58 -8.05 -18.01 -10.04
C VAL A 58 -9.00 -19.16 -9.80
N GLU A 59 -8.54 -20.22 -9.13
CA GLU A 59 -9.30 -21.45 -8.91
C GLU A 59 -10.32 -21.29 -7.78
N GLY A 60 -10.13 -20.32 -6.89
CA GLY A 60 -10.86 -20.25 -5.63
C GLY A 60 -10.43 -21.39 -4.68
N ARG A 61 -11.10 -21.46 -3.52
CA ARG A 61 -10.86 -22.51 -2.53
C ARG A 61 -12.16 -23.01 -1.90
N PRO A 62 -12.21 -24.30 -1.53
CA PRO A 62 -13.35 -24.84 -0.79
C PRO A 62 -13.54 -24.06 0.51
N ASN A 63 -14.78 -24.02 1.02
CA ASN A 63 -15.19 -23.26 2.21
C ASN A 63 -15.41 -21.74 2.02
N GLY A 64 -15.83 -21.33 0.82
CA GLY A 64 -16.44 -20.01 0.62
C GLY A 64 -15.59 -18.95 -0.10
N MET A 65 -14.39 -19.29 -0.57
CA MET A 65 -13.63 -18.41 -1.46
C MET A 65 -14.01 -18.66 -2.93
N PRO A 66 -14.66 -17.70 -3.62
CA PRO A 66 -15.10 -17.90 -4.99
C PRO A 66 -13.93 -17.96 -5.97
N SER A 67 -14.12 -18.65 -7.09
CA SER A 67 -13.20 -18.61 -8.24
C SER A 67 -13.36 -17.29 -9.00
N PHE A 68 -12.22 -16.67 -9.34
CA PHE A 68 -12.17 -15.48 -10.19
C PHE A 68 -11.72 -15.77 -11.63
N HIS A 69 -11.60 -17.05 -12.00
CA HIS A 69 -11.28 -17.47 -13.36
C HIS A 69 -12.28 -16.87 -14.37
N GLY A 70 -11.76 -16.20 -15.40
CA GLY A 70 -12.55 -15.54 -16.44
C GLY A 70 -13.28 -14.25 -16.01
N LYS A 71 -13.27 -13.87 -14.72
CA LYS A 71 -13.77 -12.57 -14.24
C LYS A 71 -12.70 -11.48 -14.28
N LEU A 72 -11.45 -11.90 -14.11
CA LEU A 72 -10.27 -11.05 -14.10
C LEU A 72 -9.29 -11.56 -15.16
N PRO A 73 -8.69 -10.68 -15.96
CA PRO A 73 -7.56 -11.05 -16.79
C PRO A 73 -6.33 -11.31 -15.90
N ASP A 74 -5.46 -12.22 -16.33
CA ASP A 74 -4.32 -12.70 -15.55
C ASP A 74 -3.46 -11.56 -14.96
N TYR A 75 -3.25 -10.49 -15.73
CA TYR A 75 -2.45 -9.34 -15.26
C TYR A 75 -3.06 -8.67 -14.01
N GLN A 76 -4.38 -8.59 -13.90
CA GLN A 76 -5.06 -8.03 -12.73
C GLN A 76 -5.00 -8.97 -11.53
N VAL A 77 -5.02 -10.27 -11.78
CA VAL A 77 -4.81 -11.26 -10.72
C VAL A 77 -3.41 -11.12 -10.15
N TRP A 78 -2.40 -10.93 -10.99
CA TRP A 78 -1.04 -10.69 -10.51
C TRP A 78 -0.88 -9.37 -9.73
N GLN A 79 -1.62 -8.32 -10.07
CA GLN A 79 -1.69 -7.09 -9.27
C GLN A 79 -2.30 -7.36 -7.88
N LEU A 80 -3.37 -8.17 -7.81
CA LEU A 80 -3.93 -8.63 -6.53
C LEU A 80 -2.90 -9.42 -5.72
N VAL A 81 -2.15 -10.33 -6.34
CA VAL A 81 -1.08 -11.10 -5.68
C VAL A 81 -0.02 -10.15 -5.09
N ALA A 82 0.41 -9.14 -5.85
CA ALA A 82 1.36 -8.14 -5.36
C ALA A 82 0.84 -7.38 -4.13
N TYR A 83 -0.43 -6.95 -4.17
CA TYR A 83 -1.06 -6.28 -3.04
C TYR A 83 -1.21 -7.21 -1.82
N VAL A 84 -1.67 -8.44 -2.00
CA VAL A 84 -1.82 -9.43 -0.91
C VAL A 84 -0.47 -9.69 -0.23
N ARG A 85 0.60 -9.90 -1.00
CA ARG A 85 1.95 -10.05 -0.46
C ARG A 85 2.43 -8.80 0.27
N SER A 86 2.00 -7.61 -0.16
CA SER A 86 2.34 -6.36 0.52
C SER A 86 1.69 -6.23 1.91
N LEU A 87 0.51 -6.83 2.09
CA LEU A 87 -0.17 -6.88 3.39
C LEU A 87 0.59 -7.75 4.39
N SER A 88 1.16 -8.86 3.94
CA SER A 88 1.93 -9.80 4.75
C SER A 88 3.37 -9.36 5.01
N GLY A 89 3.78 -8.17 4.55
CA GLY A 89 5.16 -7.70 4.67
C GLY A 89 6.17 -8.50 3.83
N LEU A 90 5.69 -9.31 2.87
CA LEU A 90 6.52 -10.14 1.98
C LEU A 90 7.03 -9.38 0.75
N VAL A 91 6.75 -8.08 0.65
CA VAL A 91 7.27 -7.19 -0.39
C VAL A 91 8.51 -6.44 0.09
N THR A 92 9.46 -6.20 -0.80
CA THR A 92 10.63 -5.37 -0.50
C THR A 92 10.19 -3.95 -0.13
N LYS A 93 10.89 -3.30 0.80
CA LYS A 93 10.54 -1.93 1.27
C LYS A 93 10.44 -0.91 0.13
N ASP A 94 11.18 -1.14 -0.97
CA ASP A 94 11.20 -0.30 -2.16
C ASP A 94 9.92 -0.41 -3.02
N ALA A 95 9.17 -1.51 -2.86
CA ALA A 95 7.95 -1.78 -3.59
C ALA A 95 6.71 -1.13 -2.96
N ILE A 96 6.76 -0.85 -1.65
CA ILE A 96 5.64 -0.23 -0.94
C ILE A 96 5.48 1.19 -1.50
N PRO A 97 4.31 1.56 -2.07
CA PRO A 97 4.10 2.93 -2.53
C PRO A 97 4.37 3.87 -1.35
N GLY A 98 5.35 4.76 -1.50
CA GLY A 98 5.83 5.69 -0.46
C GLY A 98 4.79 6.70 0.04
N ARG A 99 3.51 6.53 -0.31
CA ARG A 99 2.39 7.24 0.27
C ARG A 99 1.80 6.39 1.40
N SER A 100 2.25 6.68 2.62
CA SER A 100 1.56 6.27 3.83
C SER A 100 0.20 6.98 3.94
N ASP A 101 -0.84 6.47 3.26
CA ASP A 101 -2.25 6.85 3.52
C ASP A 101 -2.80 6.15 4.78
N HIS A 102 -1.92 5.58 5.59
CA HIS A 102 -2.23 5.38 6.99
C HIS A 102 -2.49 6.79 7.56
N MET A 103 -3.71 7.01 8.06
CA MET A 103 -3.96 7.97 9.14
C MET A 103 -2.93 7.64 10.23
N SER A 104 -1.76 8.24 10.12
CA SER A 104 -0.79 8.28 11.17
C SER A 104 -1.50 9.05 12.25
N ALA A 105 -1.76 8.41 13.40
CA ALA A 105 -1.82 9.15 14.64
C ALA A 105 -0.43 9.76 14.83
N GLN A 106 -0.11 10.81 14.07
CA GLN A 106 0.98 11.69 14.39
C GLN A 106 0.65 12.23 15.76
N LYS A 107 1.50 11.91 16.74
CA LYS A 107 1.54 12.67 17.98
C LYS A 107 1.62 14.16 17.57
N PRO A 108 0.76 15.04 18.10
CA PRO A 108 0.73 16.42 17.65
C PRO A 108 2.12 17.02 17.89
N GLU A 109 2.78 17.42 16.80
CA GLU A 109 4.02 18.17 16.88
C GLU A 109 3.70 19.53 17.52
N PRO A 110 4.49 20.03 18.48
CA PRO A 110 4.28 21.37 19.01
C PRO A 110 4.41 22.35 17.85
N SER A 111 3.33 23.11 17.62
CA SER A 111 3.20 24.06 16.52
C SER A 111 4.44 24.95 16.45
N LYS A 112 5.25 24.77 15.40
CA LYS A 112 6.42 25.61 15.15
C LYS A 112 5.92 27.02 14.87
N ALA A 113 6.25 27.93 15.79
CA ALA A 113 5.90 29.34 15.72
C ALA A 113 6.29 29.94 14.35
N ALA A 114 5.37 30.73 13.79
CA ALA A 114 5.57 31.44 12.53
C ALA A 114 6.86 32.28 12.56
N PRO A 115 7.61 32.36 11.45
CA PRO A 115 8.77 33.24 11.39
C PRO A 115 8.32 34.70 11.47
N SER A 116 8.87 35.44 12.44
CA SER A 116 8.69 36.90 12.56
C SER A 116 9.19 37.63 11.32
N PRO A 117 8.54 38.73 10.89
CA PRO A 117 9.03 39.55 9.79
C PRO A 117 10.35 40.24 10.19
N ARG A 118 11.37 40.13 9.33
CA ARG A 118 12.64 40.86 9.49
C ARG A 118 12.39 42.36 9.31
N VAL A 119 12.62 43.14 10.37
CA VAL A 119 12.73 44.59 10.30
C VAL A 119 14.02 44.93 9.56
N VAL A 120 13.90 45.60 8.42
CA VAL A 120 15.05 46.16 7.69
C VAL A 120 15.44 47.46 8.37
N VAL A 121 16.57 47.46 9.08
CA VAL A 121 17.22 48.67 9.59
C VAL A 121 17.96 49.32 8.42
N MET A 122 17.56 50.54 8.06
CA MET A 122 18.24 51.38 7.07
C MET A 122 19.47 52.05 7.71
N PRO A 123 20.65 52.06 7.07
CA PRO A 123 21.81 52.80 7.57
C PRO A 123 21.67 54.30 7.27
N THR A 124 21.97 55.14 8.27
CA THR A 124 22.07 56.60 8.18
C THR A 124 23.29 57.03 7.34
N PRO A 125 23.17 57.96 6.38
CA PRO A 125 24.33 58.56 5.75
C PRO A 125 24.87 59.71 6.61
N SER A 126 26.11 59.56 7.08
CA SER A 126 26.91 60.66 7.62
C SER A 126 27.21 61.69 6.54
N GLU A 127 26.89 62.92 6.90
CA GLU A 127 27.34 64.21 6.41
C GLU A 127 28.81 64.24 5.97
N GLN A 128 29.06 64.63 4.70
CA GLN A 128 30.24 65.40 4.24
C GLN A 128 30.19 65.62 2.71
N ALA A 129 29.85 66.86 2.29
CA ALA A 129 30.45 67.57 1.15
C ALA A 129 29.79 68.96 0.95
N ARG A 130 30.27 69.97 1.67
CA ARG A 130 30.74 71.27 1.15
C ARG A 130 31.17 72.21 2.27
#